data_AF-A0A7V8ZE09-F1
#
_entry.id   AF-A0A7V8ZE09-F1
#
_cell.length_a   1.000
_cell.length_b   1.000
_cell.length_c   1.000
_cell.angle_alpha   90.00
_cell.angle_beta   90.00
_cell.angle_gamma   90.00
#
_symmetry.space_group_name_H-M   'P 1'
#
loop_
_entity.id
_entity.type
_entity.pdbx_description
1 polymer ?
#
loop_
_entity_poly.entity_id
_entity_poly.type
_entity_poly.pdbx_seq_one_letter_code
_entity_poly.pdbx_strand_id
1 'polypeptide(L)' 'GAAGASRTARAALGFEELLVGDVGMLKRRTRNYAKRQLSWIRKLGGLEPIDVTGRASEEVAAEVGALVERSEGEVVAR' A
#
# COMPACT_ATOMS: atom_id res chain seq x y z
N GLY A 1 -24.47 -12.61 0.70
CA GLY A 1 -24.85 -11.21 1.03
C GLY A 1 -24.07 -10.70 2.22
N ALA A 2 -24.07 -9.38 2.47
CA ALA A 2 -23.28 -8.72 3.54
C ALA A 2 -23.44 -9.33 4.95
N ALA A 3 -24.49 -10.11 5.20
CA ALA A 3 -24.74 -10.85 6.44
C ALA A 3 -23.61 -11.84 6.83
N GLY A 4 -22.79 -12.29 5.87
CA GLY A 4 -21.65 -13.19 6.15
C GLY A 4 -20.33 -12.50 6.48
N ALA A 5 -20.24 -11.17 6.37
CA ALA A 5 -19.00 -10.43 6.61
C ALA A 5 -18.75 -10.20 8.12
N SER A 6 -17.52 -10.44 8.55
CA SER A 6 -17.07 -10.14 9.91
C SER A 6 -17.22 -8.65 10.22
N ARG A 7 -17.23 -8.29 11.51
CA ARG A 7 -17.36 -6.87 11.93
C ARG A 7 -16.24 -6.00 11.35
N THR A 8 -15.01 -6.50 11.30
CA THR A 8 -13.87 -5.76 10.76
C THR A 8 -13.92 -5.65 9.23
N ALA A 9 -14.40 -6.69 8.54
CA ALA A 9 -14.62 -6.64 7.10
C ALA A 9 -15.65 -5.57 6.73
N ARG A 10 -16.75 -5.45 7.51
CA ARG A 10 -17.76 -4.40 7.30
C ARG A 10 -17.25 -2.99 7.57
N ALA A 11 -16.30 -2.84 8.49
CA ALA A 11 -15.67 -1.57 8.80
C ALA A 11 -14.56 -1.18 7.81
N ALA A 12 -14.20 -2.05 6.87
CA ALA A 12 -13.15 -1.77 5.90
C ALA A 12 -13.54 -0.62 4.97
N LEU A 13 -12.53 0.16 4.57
CA LEU A 13 -12.71 1.29 3.66
C LEU A 13 -13.39 0.85 2.36
N GLY A 14 -14.51 1.49 2.01
CA GLY A 14 -15.21 1.23 0.76
C GLY A 14 -16.28 0.14 0.83
N PHE A 15 -16.44 -0.54 1.97
CA PHE A 15 -17.40 -1.65 2.10
C PHE A 15 -18.85 -1.16 1.94
N GLU A 16 -19.25 -0.09 2.63
CA GLU A 16 -20.59 0.49 2.51
C GLU A 16 -20.84 1.04 1.11
N GLU A 17 -19.87 1.76 0.54
CA GLU A 17 -19.97 2.32 -0.81
C GLU A 17 -20.15 1.23 -1.88
N LEU A 18 -19.48 0.08 -1.72
CA LEU A 18 -19.68 -1.08 -2.60
C LEU A 18 -21.09 -1.64 -2.49
N LEU A 19 -21.67 -1.72 -1.29
CA LEU A 19 -23.01 -2.28 -1.09
C LEU A 19 -24.10 -1.41 -1.70
N VAL A 20 -23.94 -0.09 -1.66
CA VAL A 20 -24.92 0.85 -2.25
C VAL A 20 -24.59 1.22 -3.70
N GLY A 21 -23.51 0.69 -4.27
CA GLY A 21 -23.10 0.93 -5.65
C GLY A 21 -22.46 2.29 -5.92
N ASP A 22 -22.03 3.02 -4.88
CA ASP A 22 -21.42 4.35 -5.04
C ASP A 22 -19.92 4.26 -5.33
N VAL A 23 -19.61 3.94 -6.60
CA VAL A 23 -18.23 3.86 -7.10
C VAL A 23 -17.49 5.20 -7.01
N GLY A 24 -18.21 6.32 -7.11
CA GLY A 24 -17.62 7.66 -7.03
C GLY A 24 -17.06 7.94 -5.64
N MET A 25 -17.87 7.70 -4.60
CA MET A 25 -17.46 7.84 -3.21
C MET A 25 -16.36 6.85 -2.84
N LEU A 26 -16.47 5.60 -3.28
CA LEU A 26 -15.44 4.57 -3.10
C LEU A 26 -14.07 5.07 -3.57
N LYS A 27 -13.98 5.52 -4.83
CA LYS A 27 -12.72 6.04 -5.42
C LYS A 27 -12.18 7.22 -4.62
N ARG A 28 -13.04 8.16 -4.22
CA ARG A 28 -12.63 9.34 -3.43
C ARG A 28 -12.04 8.93 -2.08
N ARG A 29 -12.70 8.03 -1.34
CA ARG A 29 -12.25 7.57 -0.03
C ARG A 29 -10.93 6.79 -0.12
N THR A 30 -10.79 5.91 -1.12
CA THR A 30 -9.54 5.17 -1.37
C THR A 30 -8.37 6.11 -1.66
N ARG A 31 -8.54 7.10 -2.55
CA ARG A 31 -7.47 8.09 -2.82
C ARG A 31 -7.08 8.89 -1.57
N ASN A 32 -8.05 9.33 -0.78
CA ASN A 32 -7.78 10.05 0.46
C ASN A 32 -7.03 9.18 1.48
N TYR A 33 -7.38 7.90 1.57
CA TYR A 33 -6.67 6.96 2.44
C TYR A 33 -5.23 6.72 1.96
N ALA A 34 -5.02 6.46 0.66
CA ALA A 34 -3.69 6.32 0.07
C ALA A 34 -2.83 7.57 0.31
N LYS A 35 -3.39 8.78 0.12
CA LYS A 35 -2.69 10.04 0.42
C LYS A 35 -2.26 10.15 1.89
N ARG A 36 -3.12 9.72 2.83
CA ARG A 36 -2.77 9.66 4.26
C ARG A 36 -1.68 8.62 4.52
N GLN A 37 -1.82 7.40 4.01
CA GLN A 37 -0.80 6.35 4.16
C GLN A 37 0.56 6.85 3.69
N LEU A 38 0.63 7.44 2.50
CA LEU A 38 1.88 7.99 1.96
C LEU A 38 2.44 9.14 2.81
N SER A 39 1.58 10.02 3.33
CA SER A 39 1.99 11.10 4.25
C SER A 39 2.62 10.56 5.53
N TRP A 40 2.11 9.44 6.06
CA TRP A 40 2.67 8.80 7.25
C TRP A 40 3.97 8.07 6.94
N ILE A 41 4.01 7.29 5.86
CA ILE A 41 5.19 6.53 5.43
C ILE A 41 6.38 7.47 5.18
N ARG A 42 6.16 8.63 4.57
CA ARG A 42 7.22 9.64 4.33
C ARG A 42 7.88 10.20 5.60
N LYS A 43 7.28 9.97 6.77
CA LYS A 43 7.84 10.39 8.06
C LYS A 43 8.64 9.29 8.75
N LEU A 44 8.59 8.06 8.23
CA LEU A 44 9.38 6.95 8.75
C LEU A 44 10.81 7.08 8.19
N GLY A 45 11.81 7.04 9.08
CA GLY A 45 13.22 6.96 8.68
C GLY A 45 13.61 5.52 8.30
N GLY A 46 14.68 5.38 7.52
CA GLY A 46 15.20 4.05 7.12
C GLY A 46 14.35 3.34 6.09
N LEU A 47 13.55 4.08 5.31
CA LEU A 47 12.83 3.54 4.17
C LEU A 47 13.54 3.91 2.88
N GLU A 48 13.64 2.95 1.96
CA GLU A 48 14.04 3.21 0.58
C GLU A 48 12.82 3.27 -0.34
N PRO A 49 12.47 4.45 -0.89
CA PRO A 49 11.31 4.60 -1.75
C PRO A 49 11.58 4.03 -3.14
N ILE A 50 10.70 3.13 -3.59
CA ILE A 50 10.72 2.59 -4.94
C ILE A 50 9.56 3.20 -5.72
N ASP A 51 9.86 3.95 -6.78
CA ASP A 51 8.85 4.43 -7.72
C ASP A 51 8.50 3.32 -8.71
N VAL A 52 7.24 2.92 -8.74
CA VAL A 52 6.70 1.85 -9.60
C VAL A 52 5.97 2.40 -10.83
N THR A 53 5.91 3.72 -11.00
CA THR A 53 5.11 4.39 -12.04
C THR A 53 5.59 3.98 -13.43
N GLY A 54 4.73 3.28 -14.18
CA GLY A 54 5.01 2.89 -15.56
C GLY A 54 6.07 1.78 -15.71
N ARG A 55 6.41 1.07 -14.64
CA ARG A 55 7.43 0.02 -14.64
C ARG A 55 6.82 -1.38 -14.64
N ALA A 56 7.55 -2.33 -15.21
CA ALA A 56 7.15 -3.74 -15.17
C ALA A 56 7.40 -4.32 -13.77
N SER A 57 6.61 -5.33 -13.39
CA SER A 57 6.73 -5.95 -12.07
C SER A 57 8.08 -6.63 -11.86
N GLU A 58 8.66 -7.20 -12.92
CA GLU A 58 9.96 -7.86 -12.93
C GLU A 58 11.10 -6.86 -12.65
N GLU A 59 11.02 -5.65 -13.21
CA GLU A 59 12.00 -4.58 -13.00
C GLU A 59 11.99 -4.09 -11.55
N VAL A 60 10.80 -3.93 -10.97
CA VAL A 60 10.63 -3.52 -9.57
C VAL A 60 11.10 -4.64 -8.63
N ALA A 61 10.80 -5.90 -8.95
CA ALA A 61 11.23 -7.04 -8.14
C ALA A 61 12.76 -7.18 -8.09
N ALA A 62 13.45 -6.97 -9.24
CA ALA A 62 14.90 -6.99 -9.29
C ALA A 62 15.53 -5.89 -8.42
N GLU A 63 14.95 -4.68 -8.42
CA GLU A 63 15.39 -3.57 -7.56
C GLU A 63 15.20 -3.89 -6.07
N VAL A 64 14.05 -4.45 -5.69
CA VAL A 64 13.79 -4.88 -4.31
C VAL A 64 14.84 -5.89 -3.86
N GLY A 65 15.16 -6.89 -4.68
CA GLY A 65 16.21 -7.88 -4.38
C GLY A 65 17.58 -7.23 -4.14
N ALA A 66 18.00 -6.34 -5.04
CA ALA A 66 19.28 -5.64 -4.91
C ALA A 66 19.36 -4.73 -3.67
N LEU A 67 18.25 -4.13 -3.25
CA LEU A 67 18.19 -3.33 -2.02
C LEU A 67 18.30 -4.22 -0.77
N VAL A 68 17.64 -5.38 -0.76
CA VAL A 68 17.74 -6.33 0.35
C VAL A 68 19.18 -6.83 0.50
N GLU A 69 19.83 -7.26 -0.58
CA GLU A 69 21.22 -7.74 -0.57
C GLU A 69 22.19 -6.66 -0.07
N ARG A 70 22.00 -5.40 -0.49
CA ARG A 70 22.80 -4.28 0.01
C ARG A 70 22.61 -4.06 1.50
N SER A 71 21.36 -4.10 1.98
CA SER A 71 21.05 -3.88 3.39
C SER A 71 21.65 -4.98 4.29
N GLU A 72 21.70 -6.22 3.81
CA GLU A 72 22.36 -7.32 4.52
C GLU A 72 23.87 -7.09 4.61
N GLY A 73 24.50 -6.60 3.53
CA GLY A 73 25.92 -6.25 3.53
C GLY A 73 26.28 -5.13 4.53
N GLU A 74 25.42 -4.13 4.68
CA GLU A 74 25.60 -3.04 5.65
C GLU A 74 25.40 -3.47 7.10
N VAL A 75 24.51 -4.44 7.36
CA VAL A 75 24.32 -5.02 8.70
C VAL A 75 25.52 -5.89 9.08
N VAL A 76 26.07 -6.68 8.15
CA VAL A 76 27.23 -7.56 8.42
C VAL A 76 28.53 -6.78 8.61
N ALA A 77 28.65 -5.59 8.01
CA ALA A 77 29.82 -4.73 8.15
C ALA A 77 29.88 -3.90 9.44
N ARG A 78 28.86 -3.99 10.30
CA ARG A 78 28.69 -3.18 11.52
C ARG A 78 28.92 -4.00 12.78
#